data_AF-A0A7X7F594-F1
#
_entry.id   AF-A0A7X7F594-F1
#
_cell.length_a   1.000
_cell.length_b   1.000
_cell.length_c   1.000
_cell.angle_alpha   90.00
_cell.angle_beta   90.00
_cell.angle_gamma   90.00
#
_symmetry.space_group_name_H-M   'P 1'
#
loop_
_entity.id
_entity.type
_entity.pdbx_description
1 polymer ?
#
loop_
_entity_poly.entity_id
_entity_poly.type
_entity_poly.pdbx_seq_one_letter_code
_entity_poly.pdbx_strand_id
1 'polypeptide(L)'
;MKDLAKRKRVMQRSIRLGHCVCDPKKPCPCDLFKEQDVCLCAGERLPAVVSGPVRLTQLVDSPGCASKIDQVSLLRVLEGLPEYDDPRVLVGSAAGDDAGVYLLNDDEALVETVDVFAPSVDDPYTFGQIAAANSLSDVYAMGGRALVALSIVAFPIREAPEEVMREILRGGIDKMAEAGVPVVGGHSINDPQIKAGFAVTGLVRPEAMVTNAKARPGDRLVLTKPLGIGITAFAAQIDRASEESVAESARWMATLNRRAAEAMVEFGAHAATDVTGFGLMGHLGSMARASGVDVEIILDDLPLLPDVLQCAADGILPGGIERNRESSAQFVANAGDVPAAMLEICFDAQTSGGLLVAMPEENVEAFLARLHEQDGGTAAVVGRVVGPGEGRVFVRHAGKRPLPEPRDAVRPAVERPVSVTATAQAMPVATHGDEPACCSPESPVASGGDDDAGVRAIEQSFQAFMKASGTPGALDAATKQSIAIALSVLAKCEPCVKAHLKKARAMGFSQEEIDEAAWMAISFGGSPTMMFWKQLRREG
;
A
#
# COMPACT_ATOMS: atom_id res chain seq x y z
N MET A 1 13.06 24.58 -22.87
CA MET A 1 13.78 24.59 -24.17
C MET A 1 14.87 23.52 -24.13
N LYS A 2 14.93 22.61 -25.12
CA LYS A 2 15.89 21.49 -25.14
C LYS A 2 17.32 22.01 -25.34
N ASP A 3 18.23 21.73 -24.41
CA ASP A 3 19.67 22.02 -24.59
C ASP A 3 20.31 20.91 -25.45
N LEU A 4 20.26 21.12 -26.77
CA LEU A 4 20.75 20.14 -27.74
C LEU A 4 22.26 19.90 -27.63
N ALA A 5 23.03 20.88 -27.17
CA ALA A 5 24.47 20.73 -26.99
C ALA A 5 24.76 19.80 -25.80
N LYS A 6 24.07 19.98 -24.68
CA LYS A 6 24.15 19.09 -23.52
C LYS A 6 23.64 17.68 -23.86
N ARG A 7 22.50 17.58 -24.54
CA ARG A 7 21.95 16.29 -25.03
C ARG A 7 22.98 15.53 -25.85
N LYS A 8 23.55 16.17 -26.88
CA LYS A 8 24.56 15.54 -27.75
C LYS A 8 25.78 15.05 -26.95
N ARG A 9 26.33 15.88 -26.05
CA ARG A 9 27.47 15.48 -25.20
C ARG A 9 27.15 14.27 -24.32
N VAL A 10 25.99 14.27 -23.66
CA VAL A 10 25.58 13.20 -22.75
C VAL A 10 25.31 11.90 -23.51
N MET A 11 24.59 11.97 -24.63
CA MET A 11 24.31 10.78 -25.45
C MET A 11 25.57 10.19 -26.07
N GLN A 12 26.49 11.02 -26.60
CA GLN A 12 27.76 10.53 -27.13
C GLN A 12 28.58 9.77 -26.08
N ARG A 13 28.56 10.24 -24.83
CA ARG A 13 29.19 9.53 -23.70
C ARG A 13 28.49 8.21 -23.42
N SER A 14 27.17 8.20 -23.30
CA SER A 14 26.38 6.98 -23.04
C SER A 14 26.56 5.92 -24.14
N ILE A 15 26.51 6.33 -25.41
CA ILE A 15 26.73 5.45 -26.56
C ILE A 15 28.13 4.82 -26.51
N ARG A 16 29.16 5.61 -26.16
CA ARG A 16 30.53 5.10 -26.00
C ARG A 16 30.64 4.05 -24.88
N LEU A 17 29.86 4.19 -23.80
CA LEU A 17 29.83 3.27 -22.68
C LEU A 17 28.97 2.01 -22.95
N GLY A 18 28.16 2.01 -24.01
CA GLY A 18 27.27 0.89 -24.34
C GLY A 18 25.97 0.83 -23.52
N HIS A 19 25.72 1.79 -22.63
CA HIS A 19 24.52 1.83 -21.78
C HIS A 19 24.05 3.27 -21.49
N CYS A 20 22.82 3.46 -21.01
CA CYS A 20 22.34 4.75 -20.52
C CYS A 20 23.12 5.15 -19.26
N VAL A 21 23.58 6.40 -19.18
CA VAL A 21 24.15 6.94 -17.93
C VAL A 21 23.08 7.07 -16.83
N CYS A 22 21.81 7.18 -17.21
CA CYS A 22 20.67 7.22 -16.29
C CYS A 22 20.26 5.87 -15.72
N ASP A 23 20.54 4.80 -16.46
CA ASP A 23 20.07 3.45 -16.21
C ASP A 23 21.07 2.49 -16.87
N PRO A 24 22.04 1.97 -16.10
CA PRO A 24 23.07 1.07 -16.62
C PRO A 24 22.52 -0.22 -17.23
N LYS A 25 21.25 -0.57 -16.96
CA LYS A 25 20.60 -1.78 -17.50
C LYS A 25 20.02 -1.56 -18.90
N LYS A 26 19.93 -0.31 -19.39
CA LYS A 26 19.32 0.02 -20.69
C LYS A 26 20.36 0.54 -21.69
N PRO A 27 20.17 0.31 -23.00
CA PRO A 27 21.06 0.86 -24.03
C PRO A 27 20.85 2.38 -24.22
N CYS A 28 21.79 3.04 -24.91
CA CYS A 28 21.63 4.42 -25.39
C CYS A 28 21.71 4.44 -26.93
N PRO A 29 20.77 5.08 -27.66
CA PRO A 29 19.54 5.72 -27.15
C PRO A 29 18.59 4.70 -26.50
N CYS A 30 17.98 5.09 -25.38
CA CYS A 30 16.97 4.28 -24.69
C CYS A 30 15.61 4.42 -25.39
N ASP A 31 14.67 3.53 -25.08
CA ASP A 31 13.36 3.49 -25.75
C ASP A 31 12.58 4.80 -25.56
N LEU A 32 12.62 5.39 -24.36
CA LEU A 32 12.07 6.72 -24.09
C LEU A 32 12.57 7.80 -25.07
N PHE A 33 13.86 7.79 -25.40
CA PHE A 33 14.43 8.74 -26.35
C PHE A 33 13.94 8.45 -27.78
N LYS A 34 13.87 7.17 -28.16
CA LYS A 34 13.42 6.75 -29.49
C LYS A 34 11.94 7.09 -29.72
N GLU A 35 11.13 6.88 -28.69
CA GLU A 35 9.68 7.03 -28.75
C GLU A 35 9.24 8.48 -28.60
N GLN A 36 9.87 9.24 -27.70
CA GLN A 36 9.35 10.55 -27.28
C GLN A 36 10.33 11.72 -27.53
N ASP A 37 11.52 11.46 -28.09
CA ASP A 37 12.60 12.46 -28.27
C ASP A 37 12.92 13.23 -26.96
N VAL A 38 12.89 12.53 -25.82
CA VAL A 38 13.22 13.06 -24.49
C VAL A 38 14.42 12.33 -23.89
N CYS A 39 15.46 13.09 -23.56
CA CYS A 39 16.67 12.60 -22.92
C CYS A 39 16.74 13.01 -21.44
N LEU A 40 16.23 12.16 -20.53
CA LEU A 40 16.27 12.43 -19.08
C LEU A 40 17.70 12.67 -18.56
N CYS A 41 18.70 11.99 -19.15
CA CYS A 41 20.12 12.18 -18.83
C CYS A 41 20.62 13.60 -19.09
N ALA A 42 20.05 14.27 -20.09
CA ALA A 42 20.38 15.64 -20.45
C ALA A 42 19.64 16.66 -19.55
N GLY A 43 18.85 16.20 -18.59
CA GLY A 43 18.00 17.05 -17.74
C GLY A 43 16.69 17.45 -18.40
N GLU A 44 16.32 16.79 -19.51
CA GLU A 44 15.01 16.98 -20.11
C GLU A 44 13.95 16.26 -19.28
N ARG A 45 12.70 16.64 -19.47
CA ARG A 45 11.55 16.09 -18.76
C ARG A 45 10.47 15.78 -19.78
N LEU A 46 9.68 14.77 -19.47
CA LEU A 46 8.43 14.54 -20.17
C LEU A 46 7.54 15.79 -20.00
N PRO A 47 6.76 16.17 -21.02
CA PRO A 47 5.67 17.12 -20.80
C PRO A 47 4.83 16.62 -19.63
N ALA A 48 4.49 17.48 -18.66
CA ALA A 48 3.64 17.07 -17.55
C ALA A 48 2.34 16.50 -18.11
N VAL A 49 2.14 15.18 -18.00
CA VAL A 49 1.02 14.47 -18.63
C VAL A 49 -0.27 14.69 -17.83
N VAL A 50 -0.19 15.22 -16.62
CA VAL A 50 -1.36 15.33 -15.75
C VAL A 50 -1.96 16.73 -15.81
N SER A 51 -2.96 16.90 -16.70
CA SER A 51 -3.95 17.97 -16.57
C SER A 51 -5.17 17.43 -15.82
N GLY A 52 -5.27 17.72 -14.52
CA GLY A 52 -6.36 17.28 -13.65
C GLY A 52 -5.89 16.96 -12.22
N PRO A 53 -6.80 16.76 -11.25
CA PRO A 53 -6.45 16.38 -9.89
C PRO A 53 -5.75 15.01 -9.87
N VAL A 54 -4.54 14.95 -9.31
CA VAL A 54 -3.76 13.72 -9.13
C VAL A 54 -4.37 12.92 -7.99
N ARG A 55 -4.77 11.66 -8.25
CA ARG A 55 -5.24 10.73 -7.23
C ARG A 55 -4.11 9.81 -6.79
N LEU A 56 -3.53 10.10 -5.62
CA LEU A 56 -2.33 9.40 -5.16
C LEU A 56 -2.51 7.90 -4.95
N THR A 57 -3.68 7.43 -4.52
CA THR A 57 -3.91 6.00 -4.25
C THR A 57 -3.86 5.14 -5.52
N GLN A 58 -3.99 5.76 -6.70
CA GLN A 58 -3.88 5.09 -8.00
C GLN A 58 -2.42 4.95 -8.48
N LEU A 59 -1.47 5.60 -7.81
CA LEU A 59 -0.06 5.63 -8.19
C LEU A 59 0.81 4.65 -7.37
N VAL A 60 0.20 3.83 -6.51
CA VAL A 60 0.92 2.91 -5.61
C VAL A 60 0.30 1.52 -5.58
N ASP A 61 1.15 0.50 -5.41
CA ASP A 61 0.72 -0.90 -5.40
C ASP A 61 0.01 -1.30 -4.10
N SER A 62 0.35 -0.66 -2.98
CA SER A 62 -0.22 -0.93 -1.66
C SER A 62 -0.29 0.37 -0.85
N PRO A 63 -1.50 0.84 -0.47
CA PRO A 63 -1.67 2.14 0.20
C PRO A 63 -1.38 2.06 1.70
N GLY A 64 -0.92 3.18 2.29
CA GLY A 64 -0.79 3.34 3.74
C GLY A 64 0.17 2.33 4.38
N CYS A 65 -0.11 1.98 5.65
CA CYS A 65 0.71 0.99 6.39
C CYS A 65 0.67 -0.42 5.80
N ALA A 66 -0.24 -0.72 4.86
CA ALA A 66 -0.24 -2.01 4.17
C ALA A 66 0.97 -2.21 3.25
N SER A 67 1.76 -1.15 2.98
CA SER A 67 3.04 -1.24 2.25
C SER A 67 4.21 -1.74 3.11
N LYS A 68 4.03 -1.93 4.44
CA LYS A 68 5.09 -2.43 5.34
C LYS A 68 5.34 -3.92 5.11
N ILE A 69 6.58 -4.36 5.39
CA ILE A 69 6.94 -5.79 5.44
C ILE A 69 6.21 -6.42 6.64
N ASP A 70 5.70 -7.64 6.48
CA ASP A 70 5.01 -8.35 7.56
C ASP A 70 5.94 -8.65 8.74
N GLN A 71 5.38 -8.71 9.94
CA GLN A 71 6.14 -8.86 11.19
C GLN A 71 6.97 -10.16 11.21
N VAL A 72 6.42 -11.25 10.69
CA VAL A 72 7.09 -12.56 10.69
C VAL A 72 8.34 -12.53 9.80
N SER A 73 8.22 -11.96 8.59
CA SER A 73 9.36 -11.77 7.69
C SER A 73 10.41 -10.82 8.27
N LEU A 74 9.98 -9.72 8.89
CA LEU A 74 10.90 -8.75 9.50
C LEU A 74 11.70 -9.39 10.65
N LEU A 75 11.03 -10.07 11.58
CA LEU A 75 11.71 -10.74 12.71
C LEU A 75 12.76 -11.74 12.23
N ARG A 76 12.44 -12.57 11.23
CA ARG A 76 13.39 -13.52 10.63
C ARG A 76 14.64 -12.85 10.05
N VAL A 77 14.49 -11.66 9.47
CA VAL A 77 15.65 -10.89 8.95
C VAL A 77 16.48 -10.32 10.09
N LEU A 78 15.83 -9.86 11.15
CA LEU A 78 16.50 -9.24 12.31
C LEU A 78 17.24 -10.27 13.18
N GLU A 79 16.75 -11.51 13.30
CA GLU A 79 17.37 -12.59 14.10
C GLU A 79 18.85 -12.88 13.73
N GLY A 80 19.26 -12.58 12.50
CA GLY A 80 20.62 -12.81 12.02
C GLY A 80 21.59 -11.64 12.21
N LEU A 81 21.13 -10.51 12.75
CA LEU A 81 21.94 -9.29 12.90
C LEU A 81 22.70 -9.28 14.23
N PRO A 82 23.87 -8.61 14.30
CA PRO A 82 24.62 -8.50 15.54
C PRO A 82 23.83 -7.70 16.58
N GLU A 83 23.74 -8.26 17.79
CA GLU A 83 23.20 -7.54 18.93
C GLU A 83 24.22 -6.50 19.44
N TYR A 84 23.70 -5.34 19.84
CA TYR A 84 24.50 -4.27 20.42
C TYR A 84 24.05 -4.03 21.85
N ASP A 85 24.88 -4.44 22.81
CA ASP A 85 24.63 -4.32 24.25
C ASP A 85 25.31 -3.06 24.81
N ASP A 86 24.63 -1.92 24.69
CA ASP A 86 25.00 -0.67 25.35
C ASP A 86 23.97 -0.38 26.44
N PRO A 87 24.37 -0.25 27.72
CA PRO A 87 23.44 -0.08 28.84
C PRO A 87 22.63 1.23 28.77
N ARG A 88 23.01 2.17 27.88
CA ARG A 88 22.22 3.38 27.63
C ARG A 88 21.04 3.13 26.70
N VAL A 89 20.99 2.02 25.99
CA VAL A 89 19.82 1.64 25.17
C VAL A 89 18.76 1.07 26.10
N LEU A 90 17.79 1.90 26.50
CA LEU A 90 16.70 1.49 27.39
C LEU A 90 15.66 0.63 26.65
N VAL A 91 15.43 0.96 25.37
CA VAL A 91 14.55 0.23 24.47
C VAL A 91 15.29 0.11 23.13
N GLY A 92 15.65 -1.11 22.76
CA GLY A 92 16.39 -1.40 21.53
C GLY A 92 15.61 -2.30 20.57
N SER A 93 16.24 -2.67 19.46
CA SER A 93 15.62 -3.54 18.44
C SER A 93 15.15 -4.89 18.97
N ALA A 94 15.82 -5.43 20.00
CA ALA A 94 15.44 -6.68 20.66
C ALA A 94 14.19 -6.55 21.55
N ALA A 95 13.91 -5.35 22.08
CA ALA A 95 12.73 -5.09 22.91
C ALA A 95 11.46 -4.94 22.07
N GLY A 96 11.59 -4.48 20.81
CA GLY A 96 10.49 -4.44 19.84
C GLY A 96 9.34 -3.50 20.22
N ASP A 97 9.61 -2.43 20.97
CA ASP A 97 8.64 -1.37 21.26
C ASP A 97 8.54 -0.37 20.10
N ASP A 98 7.64 0.61 20.19
CA ASP A 98 7.27 1.51 19.09
C ASP A 98 8.44 2.43 18.65
N ALA A 99 9.37 2.76 19.55
CA ALA A 99 10.54 3.59 19.24
C ALA A 99 11.80 3.14 19.99
N GLY A 100 12.97 3.46 19.41
CA GLY A 100 14.25 3.29 20.09
C GLY A 100 14.44 4.34 21.19
N VAL A 101 14.87 3.93 22.37
CA VAL A 101 15.11 4.84 23.50
C VAL A 101 16.54 4.75 23.99
N TYR A 102 17.21 5.89 24.05
CA TYR A 102 18.62 6.02 24.43
C TYR A 102 18.83 7.03 25.56
N LEU A 103 19.32 6.57 26.70
CA LEU A 103 19.62 7.38 27.87
C LEU A 103 20.75 8.38 27.59
N LEU A 104 20.45 9.66 27.71
CA LEU A 104 21.42 10.75 27.55
C LEU A 104 22.11 11.06 28.88
N ASN A 105 21.34 11.07 29.95
CA ASN A 105 21.75 11.29 31.33
C ASN A 105 20.70 10.68 32.27
N ASP A 106 20.89 10.78 33.58
CA ASP A 106 20.03 10.11 34.57
C ASP A 106 18.54 10.47 34.48
N ASP A 107 18.21 11.67 33.98
CA ASP A 107 16.83 12.20 33.98
C ASP A 107 16.18 12.26 32.58
N GLU A 108 16.98 12.14 31.51
CA GLU A 108 16.52 12.32 30.12
C GLU A 108 17.02 11.21 29.19
N ALA A 109 16.10 10.68 28.38
CA ALA A 109 16.38 9.78 27.28
C ALA A 109 15.86 10.35 25.95
N LEU A 110 16.62 10.08 24.89
CA LEU A 110 16.26 10.32 23.50
C LEU A 110 15.28 9.26 23.03
N VAL A 111 14.26 9.66 22.30
CA VAL A 111 13.35 8.76 21.58
C VAL A 111 13.57 8.96 20.09
N GLU A 112 13.89 7.89 19.37
CA GLU A 112 14.16 7.92 17.93
C GLU A 112 13.21 6.96 17.21
N THR A 113 12.49 7.49 16.22
CA THR A 113 11.68 6.68 15.30
C THR A 113 11.78 7.21 13.88
N VAL A 114 11.48 6.34 12.92
CA VAL A 114 11.34 6.69 11.51
C VAL A 114 10.23 5.86 10.90
N ASP A 115 9.30 6.53 10.23
CA ASP A 115 8.22 5.84 9.54
C ASP A 115 7.97 6.46 8.16
N VAL A 116 7.89 5.60 7.13
CA VAL A 116 7.73 5.99 5.74
C VAL A 116 6.81 5.00 5.05
N PHE A 117 5.77 5.49 4.37
CA PHE A 117 4.79 4.64 3.71
C PHE A 117 4.22 5.29 2.45
N ALA A 118 3.49 4.50 1.66
CA ALA A 118 2.81 4.93 0.45
C ALA A 118 1.51 5.71 0.75
N PRO A 119 1.05 6.59 -0.14
CA PRO A 119 -0.21 7.32 0.03
C PRO A 119 -1.40 6.45 0.44
N SER A 120 -2.08 6.85 1.52
CA SER A 120 -3.32 6.24 2.01
C SER A 120 -4.59 6.98 1.56
N VAL A 121 -4.43 8.19 1.02
CA VAL A 121 -5.50 9.07 0.54
C VAL A 121 -5.09 9.71 -0.78
N ASP A 122 -6.06 10.17 -1.56
CA ASP A 122 -5.81 10.76 -2.88
C ASP A 122 -5.24 12.18 -2.81
N ASP A 123 -5.63 12.96 -1.80
CA ASP A 123 -5.21 14.36 -1.65
C ASP A 123 -3.76 14.45 -1.12
N PRO A 124 -2.83 15.09 -1.86
CA PRO A 124 -1.43 15.14 -1.47
C PRO A 124 -1.16 15.87 -0.15
N TYR A 125 -1.86 16.97 0.10
CA TYR A 125 -1.71 17.73 1.33
C TYR A 125 -2.14 16.90 2.56
N THR A 126 -3.31 16.28 2.47
CA THR A 126 -3.85 15.38 3.50
C THR A 126 -2.92 14.18 3.72
N PHE A 127 -2.38 13.57 2.66
CA PHE A 127 -1.39 12.49 2.81
C PHE A 127 -0.14 12.97 3.57
N GLY A 128 0.35 14.17 3.27
CA GLY A 128 1.44 14.79 4.03
C GLY A 128 1.14 14.91 5.52
N GLN A 129 -0.06 15.38 5.87
CA GLN A 129 -0.52 15.48 7.26
C GLN A 129 -0.57 14.10 7.94
N ILE A 130 -1.09 13.09 7.24
CA ILE A 130 -1.18 11.72 7.75
C ILE A 130 0.21 11.12 7.98
N ALA A 131 1.14 11.31 7.03
CA ALA A 131 2.52 10.84 7.15
C ALA A 131 3.22 11.45 8.37
N ALA A 132 3.02 12.75 8.61
CA ALA A 132 3.55 13.43 9.79
C ALA A 132 2.91 12.93 11.08
N ALA A 133 1.58 12.81 11.13
CA ALA A 133 0.86 12.34 12.32
C ALA A 133 1.27 10.92 12.72
N ASN A 134 1.41 10.02 11.74
CA ASN A 134 1.88 8.66 11.95
C ASN A 134 3.34 8.65 12.44
N SER A 135 4.24 9.42 11.82
CA SER A 135 5.67 9.45 12.22
C SER A 135 5.89 10.01 13.63
N LEU A 136 4.97 10.86 14.12
CA LEU A 136 4.99 11.37 15.50
C LEU A 136 4.40 10.36 16.50
N SER A 137 3.61 9.40 16.03
CA SER A 137 2.79 8.52 16.86
C SER A 137 3.63 7.66 17.80
N ASP A 138 4.73 7.07 17.31
CA ASP A 138 5.61 6.24 18.15
C ASP A 138 6.22 7.03 19.32
N VAL A 139 6.61 8.29 19.10
CA VAL A 139 7.11 9.15 20.19
C VAL A 139 6.03 9.36 21.24
N TYR A 140 4.79 9.56 20.80
CA TYR A 140 3.64 9.72 21.69
C TYR A 140 3.27 8.42 22.41
N ALA A 141 3.37 7.26 21.75
CA ALA A 141 3.13 5.95 22.35
C ALA A 141 4.08 5.67 23.54
N MET A 142 5.32 6.18 23.46
CA MET A 142 6.29 6.08 24.56
C MET A 142 6.06 7.08 25.70
N GLY A 143 5.04 7.95 25.60
CA GLY A 143 4.84 9.09 26.51
C GLY A 143 5.88 10.20 26.33
N GLY A 144 6.57 10.21 25.19
CA GLY A 144 7.61 11.16 24.85
C GLY A 144 7.08 12.47 24.28
N ARG A 145 7.95 13.49 24.31
CA ARG A 145 7.73 14.78 23.65
C ARG A 145 8.61 14.86 22.41
N ALA A 146 7.97 14.93 21.23
CA ALA A 146 8.69 15.18 19.97
C ALA A 146 9.42 16.53 20.00
N LEU A 147 10.63 16.58 19.43
CA LEU A 147 11.53 17.74 19.50
C LEU A 147 11.85 18.29 18.11
N VAL A 148 12.30 17.45 17.18
CA VAL A 148 12.64 17.83 15.79
C VAL A 148 12.30 16.70 14.83
N ALA A 149 12.13 17.02 13.54
CA ALA A 149 11.91 16.02 12.50
C ALA A 149 12.76 16.26 11.25
N LEU A 150 13.05 15.18 10.53
CA LEU A 150 13.67 15.16 9.20
C LEU A 150 12.70 14.49 8.22
N SER A 151 12.41 15.16 7.11
CA SER A 151 11.55 14.59 6.06
C SER A 151 12.28 13.50 5.25
N ILE A 152 11.57 12.44 4.87
CA ILE A 152 12.06 11.39 3.99
C ILE A 152 11.06 11.22 2.86
N VAL A 153 11.50 11.45 1.61
CA VAL A 153 10.60 11.41 0.45
C VAL A 153 11.21 10.60 -0.69
N ALA A 154 10.50 9.55 -1.09
CA ALA A 154 10.72 8.84 -2.35
C ALA A 154 9.63 9.30 -3.33
N PHE A 155 10.00 9.88 -4.47
CA PHE A 155 9.03 10.47 -5.40
C PHE A 155 9.46 10.32 -6.86
N PRO A 156 8.53 10.03 -7.80
CA PRO A 156 8.84 9.91 -9.22
C PRO A 156 8.96 11.30 -9.87
N ILE A 157 9.97 12.08 -9.47
CA ILE A 157 10.15 13.49 -9.87
C ILE A 157 10.30 13.71 -11.39
N ARG A 158 10.50 12.63 -12.15
CA ARG A 158 10.61 12.67 -13.61
C ARG A 158 9.28 12.43 -14.33
N GLU A 159 8.29 11.89 -13.63
CA GLU A 159 7.02 11.40 -14.17
C GLU A 159 5.81 12.12 -13.55
N ALA A 160 5.88 12.48 -12.26
CA ALA A 160 4.82 13.18 -11.54
C ALA A 160 5.08 14.70 -11.42
N PRO A 161 4.03 15.54 -11.37
CA PRO A 161 4.18 16.99 -11.18
C PRO A 161 4.84 17.33 -9.83
N GLU A 162 5.81 18.25 -9.84
CA GLU A 162 6.52 18.68 -8.63
C GLU A 162 5.60 19.29 -7.57
N GLU A 163 4.47 19.86 -7.99
CA GLU A 163 3.46 20.44 -7.08
C GLU A 163 2.87 19.39 -6.14
N VAL A 164 2.76 18.13 -6.58
CA VAL A 164 2.29 17.03 -5.72
C VAL A 164 3.27 16.82 -4.56
N MET A 165 4.58 16.77 -4.85
CA MET A 165 5.60 16.64 -3.81
C MET A 165 5.59 17.85 -2.87
N ARG A 166 5.39 19.06 -3.42
CA ARG A 166 5.27 20.29 -2.63
C ARG A 166 4.10 20.19 -1.66
N GLU A 167 2.93 19.76 -2.12
CA GLU A 167 1.73 19.67 -1.29
C GLU A 167 1.87 18.60 -0.18
N ILE A 168 2.49 17.45 -0.48
CA ILE A 168 2.84 16.44 0.53
C ILE A 168 3.73 17.04 1.62
N LEU A 169 4.80 17.73 1.22
CA LEU A 169 5.71 18.36 2.18
C LEU A 169 5.01 19.48 2.97
N ARG A 170 4.18 20.30 2.32
CA ARG A 170 3.42 21.38 2.96
C ARG A 170 2.48 20.83 4.03
N GLY A 171 1.72 19.77 3.71
CA GLY A 171 0.83 19.12 4.66
C GLY A 171 1.57 18.53 5.86
N GLY A 172 2.69 17.86 5.61
CA GLY A 172 3.51 17.31 6.68
C GLY A 172 4.13 18.38 7.58
N ILE A 173 4.63 19.48 7.00
CA ILE A 173 5.19 20.61 7.75
C ILE A 173 4.11 21.30 8.59
N ASP A 174 2.92 21.54 8.04
CA ASP A 174 1.82 22.17 8.78
C ASP A 174 1.39 21.29 9.97
N LYS A 175 1.34 19.97 9.79
CA LYS A 175 1.03 19.03 10.87
C LYS A 175 2.13 18.95 11.93
N MET A 176 3.39 18.99 11.52
CA MET A 176 4.54 19.09 12.45
C MET A 176 4.50 20.41 13.23
N ALA A 177 4.11 21.51 12.58
CA ALA A 177 3.93 22.81 13.24
C ALA A 177 2.78 22.77 14.27
N GLU A 178 1.66 22.10 13.98
CA GLU A 178 0.59 21.83 14.95
C GLU A 178 1.13 21.06 16.18
N ALA A 179 2.04 20.11 15.97
CA ALA A 179 2.72 19.38 17.02
C ALA A 179 3.77 20.23 17.79
N GLY A 180 4.12 21.42 17.30
CA GLY A 180 5.21 22.24 17.84
C GLY A 180 6.61 21.71 17.50
N VAL A 181 6.73 20.92 16.43
CA VAL A 181 7.96 20.24 16.00
C VAL A 181 8.47 20.88 14.72
N PRO A 182 9.66 21.50 14.70
CA PRO A 182 10.24 22.01 13.47
C PRO A 182 10.80 20.87 12.60
N VAL A 183 10.53 20.94 11.31
CA VAL A 183 11.20 20.13 10.29
C VAL A 183 12.51 20.82 9.92
N VAL A 184 13.64 20.25 10.33
CA VAL A 184 14.96 20.91 10.24
C VAL A 184 15.79 20.47 9.04
N GLY A 185 15.25 19.56 8.23
CA GLY A 185 15.91 19.06 7.03
C GLY A 185 15.21 17.83 6.47
N GLY A 186 15.94 17.06 5.67
CA GLY A 186 15.45 15.80 5.13
C GLY A 186 16.29 15.24 3.99
N HIS A 187 15.80 14.13 3.43
CA HIS A 187 16.39 13.48 2.28
C HIS A 187 15.32 13.12 1.24
N SER A 188 15.66 13.26 -0.04
CA SER A 188 14.76 12.89 -1.14
C SER A 188 15.46 12.02 -2.17
N ILE A 189 14.73 11.04 -2.69
CA ILE A 189 15.23 10.07 -3.67
C ILE A 189 14.23 9.97 -4.82
N ASN A 190 14.74 9.91 -6.05
CA ASN A 190 13.91 9.60 -7.21
C ASN A 190 13.54 8.11 -7.21
N ASP A 191 12.25 7.81 -7.07
CA ASP A 191 11.70 6.46 -6.95
C ASP A 191 10.43 6.34 -7.81
N PRO A 192 10.18 5.21 -8.51
CA PRO A 192 8.93 5.02 -9.26
C PRO A 192 7.66 5.11 -8.41
N GLN A 193 7.73 4.79 -7.12
CA GLN A 193 6.60 4.83 -6.19
C GLN A 193 6.76 5.94 -5.16
N ILE A 194 5.65 6.63 -4.90
CA ILE A 194 5.57 7.68 -3.89
C ILE A 194 5.64 7.03 -2.49
N LYS A 195 6.59 7.48 -1.68
CA LYS A 195 6.68 7.17 -0.25
C LYS A 195 7.06 8.43 0.49
N ALA A 196 6.37 8.75 1.57
CA ALA A 196 6.67 9.93 2.37
C ALA A 196 6.55 9.61 3.85
N GLY A 197 7.31 10.33 4.65
CA GLY A 197 7.38 10.10 6.08
C GLY A 197 8.44 10.98 6.73
N PHE A 198 8.65 10.78 8.02
CA PHE A 198 9.59 11.56 8.81
C PHE A 198 10.38 10.67 9.76
N ALA A 199 11.66 10.99 9.94
CA ALA A 199 12.39 10.59 11.13
C ALA A 199 12.14 11.64 12.21
N VAL A 200 11.76 11.20 13.41
CA VAL A 200 11.40 12.08 14.53
C VAL A 200 12.30 11.76 15.70
N THR A 201 12.91 12.82 16.21
CA THR A 201 13.66 12.80 17.47
C THR A 201 12.81 13.43 18.56
N GLY A 202 12.64 12.72 19.66
CA GLY A 202 11.92 13.16 20.85
C GLY A 202 12.75 13.00 22.13
N LEU A 203 12.16 13.43 23.24
CA LEU A 203 12.71 13.28 24.58
C LEU A 203 11.66 12.67 25.51
N VAL A 204 12.10 11.79 26.41
CA VAL A 204 11.27 11.21 27.46
C VAL A 204 12.06 11.16 28.77
N ARG A 205 11.37 11.33 29.90
CA ARG A 205 11.98 11.02 31.20
C ARG A 205 11.84 9.53 31.45
N PRO A 206 12.92 8.77 31.74
CA PRO A 206 12.83 7.32 31.93
C PRO A 206 11.75 6.87 32.92
N GLU A 207 11.53 7.64 33.99
CA GLU A 207 10.52 7.35 35.02
C GLU A 207 9.06 7.55 34.54
N ALA A 208 8.86 8.45 33.57
CA ALA A 208 7.54 8.76 33.01
C ALA A 208 7.29 8.04 31.68
N MET A 209 8.25 7.25 31.21
CA MET A 209 8.14 6.49 29.96
C MET A 209 7.10 5.39 30.10
N VAL A 210 6.19 5.36 29.14
CA VAL A 210 5.18 4.30 29.01
C VAL A 210 5.68 3.32 27.96
N THR A 211 5.73 2.04 28.30
CA THR A 211 6.19 0.95 27.41
C THR A 211 5.05 -0.02 27.17
N ASN A 212 5.11 -0.84 26.13
CA ASN A 212 4.09 -1.87 25.90
C ASN A 212 4.14 -3.08 26.87
N ALA A 213 5.13 -3.15 27.77
CA ALA A 213 5.45 -4.34 28.58
C ALA A 213 5.04 -4.28 30.06
N LYS A 214 4.20 -3.32 30.46
CA LYS A 214 3.91 -3.05 31.90
C LYS A 214 2.43 -3.12 32.28
N ALA A 215 1.56 -3.64 31.41
CA ALA A 215 0.14 -3.80 31.70
C ALA A 215 -0.08 -4.72 32.92
N ARG A 216 -1.10 -4.43 33.74
CA ARG A 216 -1.33 -5.11 35.02
C ARG A 216 -2.73 -5.72 35.09
N PRO A 217 -2.90 -6.85 35.82
CA PRO A 217 -4.23 -7.38 36.13
C PRO A 217 -5.17 -6.32 36.70
N GLY A 218 -6.38 -6.23 36.16
CA GLY A 218 -7.38 -5.23 36.56
C GLY A 218 -7.35 -3.95 35.73
N ASP A 219 -6.29 -3.69 34.96
CA ASP A 219 -6.26 -2.54 34.06
C ASP A 219 -7.40 -2.59 33.05
N ARG A 220 -7.96 -1.41 32.76
CA ARG A 220 -8.88 -1.22 31.63
C ARG A 220 -8.09 -0.87 30.38
N LEU A 221 -8.56 -1.40 29.25
CA LEU A 221 -8.01 -1.12 27.93
C LEU A 221 -8.84 -0.03 27.28
N VAL A 222 -8.21 1.09 26.94
CA VAL A 222 -8.84 2.23 26.26
C VAL A 222 -8.25 2.41 24.88
N LEU A 223 -9.09 2.54 23.86
CA LEU A 223 -8.67 2.87 22.50
C LEU A 223 -9.07 4.31 22.18
N THR A 224 -8.13 5.12 21.70
CA THR A 224 -8.33 6.57 21.56
C THR A 224 -8.77 7.04 20.17
N LYS A 225 -8.78 6.16 19.17
CA LYS A 225 -9.31 6.43 17.82
C LYS A 225 -10.16 5.26 17.34
N PRO A 226 -11.10 5.48 16.42
CA PRO A 226 -11.93 4.42 15.88
C PRO A 226 -11.14 3.50 14.95
N LEU A 227 -11.60 2.26 14.81
CA LEU A 227 -11.07 1.27 13.87
C LEU A 227 -11.78 1.32 12.52
N GLY A 228 -11.15 0.70 11.52
CA GLY A 228 -11.71 0.43 10.19
C GLY A 228 -11.12 1.30 9.09
N ILE A 229 -9.93 1.87 9.31
CA ILE A 229 -9.22 2.69 8.32
C ILE A 229 -8.94 1.89 7.04
N GLY A 230 -8.41 0.67 7.17
CA GLY A 230 -8.07 -0.18 6.03
C GLY A 230 -9.31 -0.68 5.29
N ILE A 231 -10.36 -1.06 6.02
CA ILE A 231 -11.67 -1.41 5.45
C ILE A 231 -12.25 -0.23 4.67
N THR A 232 -12.23 0.97 5.25
CA THR A 232 -12.74 2.18 4.60
C THR A 232 -11.93 2.54 3.36
N ALA A 233 -10.60 2.45 3.43
CA ALA A 233 -9.72 2.70 2.29
C ALA A 233 -9.98 1.71 1.15
N PHE A 234 -10.15 0.42 1.46
CA PHE A 234 -10.49 -0.58 0.45
C PHE A 234 -11.89 -0.38 -0.14
N ALA A 235 -12.88 -0.08 0.70
CA ALA A 235 -14.22 0.28 0.24
C ALA A 235 -14.19 1.51 -0.69
N ALA A 236 -13.34 2.51 -0.41
CA ALA A 236 -13.16 3.67 -1.26
C ALA A 236 -12.49 3.31 -2.60
N GLN A 237 -11.50 2.41 -2.60
CA GLN A 237 -10.85 1.93 -3.83
C GLN A 237 -11.81 1.24 -4.80
N ILE A 238 -12.88 0.62 -4.30
CA ILE A 238 -13.92 -0.03 -5.10
C ILE A 238 -15.20 0.81 -5.24
N ASP A 239 -15.15 2.10 -4.90
CA ASP A 239 -16.27 3.06 -4.95
C ASP A 239 -17.51 2.60 -4.15
N ARG A 240 -17.28 1.94 -3.02
CA ARG A 240 -18.32 1.47 -2.08
C ARG A 240 -18.29 2.17 -0.70
N ALA A 241 -17.30 3.00 -0.42
CA ALA A 241 -17.29 3.84 0.78
C ALA A 241 -18.21 5.06 0.62
N SER A 242 -18.85 5.49 1.70
CA SER A 242 -19.53 6.79 1.75
C SER A 242 -18.52 7.94 1.83
N GLU A 243 -18.91 9.12 1.33
CA GLU A 243 -18.10 10.34 1.46
C GLU A 243 -17.79 10.68 2.91
N GLU A 244 -18.76 10.45 3.81
CA GLU A 244 -18.59 10.60 5.26
C GLU A 244 -17.49 9.67 5.80
N SER A 245 -17.51 8.39 5.45
CA SER A 245 -16.49 7.43 5.92
C SER A 245 -15.09 7.84 5.44
N VAL A 246 -14.95 8.26 4.18
CA VAL A 246 -13.67 8.71 3.62
C VAL A 246 -13.17 9.97 4.32
N ALA A 247 -14.05 10.95 4.54
CA ALA A 247 -13.70 12.19 5.23
C ALA A 247 -13.31 11.94 6.69
N GLU A 248 -14.08 11.13 7.42
CA GLU A 248 -13.77 10.76 8.80
C GLU A 248 -12.47 9.96 8.91
N SER A 249 -12.25 9.00 8.01
CA SER A 249 -10.99 8.25 7.92
C SER A 249 -9.80 9.19 7.75
N ALA A 250 -9.85 10.12 6.78
CA ALA A 250 -8.80 11.11 6.57
C ALA A 250 -8.58 12.01 7.80
N ARG A 251 -9.67 12.47 8.44
CA ARG A 251 -9.63 13.29 9.66
C ARG A 251 -8.88 12.56 10.79
N TRP A 252 -9.28 11.33 11.09
CA TRP A 252 -8.69 10.53 12.18
C TRP A 252 -7.23 10.15 11.92
N MET A 253 -6.89 9.83 10.67
CA MET A 253 -5.48 9.59 10.29
C MET A 253 -4.61 10.85 10.48
N ALA A 254 -5.16 12.05 10.27
CA ALA A 254 -4.45 13.32 10.44
C ALA A 254 -4.46 13.85 11.89
N THR A 255 -5.26 13.26 12.79
CA THR A 255 -5.30 13.63 14.22
C THR A 255 -4.03 13.16 14.94
N LEU A 256 -3.35 14.06 15.65
CA LEU A 256 -2.18 13.71 16.46
C LEU A 256 -2.56 12.91 17.72
N ASN A 257 -1.75 11.91 18.08
CA ASN A 257 -1.87 11.20 19.36
C ASN A 257 -1.34 12.00 20.57
N ARG A 258 -0.85 13.24 20.36
CA ARG A 258 -0.25 14.10 21.38
C ARG A 258 -1.06 14.20 22.67
N ARG A 259 -2.35 14.55 22.55
CA ARG A 259 -3.22 14.74 23.73
C ARG A 259 -3.49 13.45 24.48
N ALA A 260 -3.66 12.35 23.74
CA ALA A 260 -3.79 11.03 24.33
C ALA A 260 -2.53 10.64 25.11
N ALA A 261 -1.35 10.94 24.58
CA ALA A 261 -0.08 10.70 25.27
C ALA A 261 0.13 11.59 26.49
N GLU A 262 -0.17 12.89 26.40
CA GLU A 262 -0.11 13.80 27.56
C GLU A 262 -1.05 13.32 28.67
N ALA A 263 -2.29 12.95 28.32
CA ALA A 263 -3.27 12.45 29.27
C ALA A 263 -2.90 11.07 29.84
N MET A 264 -2.38 10.12 29.05
CA MET A 264 -2.05 8.79 29.55
C MET A 264 -0.92 8.86 30.59
N VAL A 265 0.04 9.77 30.41
CA VAL A 265 1.09 10.03 31.39
C VAL A 265 0.52 10.71 32.64
N GLU A 266 -0.33 11.73 32.47
CA GLU A 266 -1.01 12.45 33.58
C GLU A 266 -1.82 11.50 34.47
N PHE A 267 -2.57 10.57 33.87
CA PHE A 267 -3.45 9.64 34.56
C PHE A 267 -2.79 8.29 34.88
N GLY A 268 -1.47 8.17 34.73
CA GLY A 268 -0.70 7.02 35.21
C GLY A 268 -0.98 5.72 34.47
N ALA A 269 -1.01 5.75 33.14
CA ALA A 269 -1.06 4.54 32.33
C ALA A 269 0.09 3.59 32.68
N HIS A 270 -0.22 2.30 32.75
CA HIS A 270 0.78 1.27 33.02
C HIS A 270 1.48 0.84 31.73
N ALA A 271 0.75 0.71 30.63
CA ALA A 271 1.30 0.40 29.32
C ALA A 271 0.51 1.09 28.21
N ALA A 272 1.17 1.32 27.08
CA ALA A 272 0.57 1.84 25.88
C ALA A 272 1.32 1.34 24.65
N THR A 273 0.63 1.39 23.52
CA THR A 273 1.19 1.25 22.16
C THR A 273 0.25 1.98 21.21
N ASP A 274 0.66 2.23 19.97
CA ASP A 274 -0.25 2.73 18.95
C ASP A 274 -0.77 1.61 18.04
N VAL A 275 -2.04 1.68 17.66
CA VAL A 275 -2.64 0.67 16.80
C VAL A 275 -2.39 1.07 15.35
N THR A 276 -1.43 0.40 14.71
CA THR A 276 -1.02 0.69 13.32
C THR A 276 -1.27 -0.47 12.34
N GLY A 277 -0.25 -0.87 11.56
CA GLY A 277 -0.36 -1.78 10.42
C GLY A 277 -0.76 -3.22 10.76
N PHE A 278 -0.46 -3.68 11.98
CA PHE A 278 -0.78 -5.04 12.45
C PHE A 278 -2.21 -5.18 13.00
N GLY A 279 -2.98 -4.09 12.98
CA GLY A 279 -4.32 -4.03 13.52
C GLY A 279 -4.37 -4.15 15.04
N LEU A 280 -5.58 -4.08 15.60
CA LEU A 280 -5.77 -4.13 17.05
C LEU A 280 -5.22 -5.42 17.64
N MET A 281 -5.46 -6.56 16.99
CA MET A 281 -5.05 -7.86 17.52
C MET A 281 -3.54 -8.03 17.57
N GLY A 282 -2.82 -7.62 16.52
CA GLY A 282 -1.35 -7.71 16.51
C GLY A 282 -0.72 -6.92 17.65
N HIS A 283 -1.17 -5.67 17.82
CA HIS A 283 -0.64 -4.75 18.83
C HIS A 283 -1.05 -5.13 20.26
N LEU A 284 -2.32 -5.46 20.49
CA LEU A 284 -2.80 -5.91 21.79
C LEU A 284 -2.13 -7.22 22.22
N GLY A 285 -1.96 -8.18 21.30
CA GLY A 285 -1.29 -9.44 21.60
C GLY A 285 0.20 -9.28 21.89
N SER A 286 0.85 -8.29 21.28
CA SER A 286 2.25 -7.94 21.58
C SER A 286 2.37 -7.35 22.99
N MET A 287 1.51 -6.37 23.32
CA MET A 287 1.43 -5.79 24.66
C MET A 287 1.14 -6.83 25.75
N ALA A 288 0.16 -7.71 25.51
CA ALA A 288 -0.24 -8.75 26.47
C ALA A 288 0.93 -9.71 26.77
N ARG A 289 1.65 -10.16 25.73
CA ARG A 289 2.84 -11.02 25.90
C ARG A 289 3.99 -10.32 26.60
N ALA A 290 4.33 -9.11 26.15
CA ALA A 290 5.42 -8.34 26.74
C ALA A 290 5.17 -8.06 28.23
N SER A 291 3.90 -7.89 28.60
CA SER A 291 3.46 -7.68 29.98
C SER A 291 3.24 -8.98 30.79
N GLY A 292 3.27 -10.16 30.15
CA GLY A 292 3.00 -11.44 30.83
C GLY A 292 1.57 -11.57 31.37
N VAL A 293 0.58 -11.05 30.64
CA VAL A 293 -0.83 -11.02 31.05
C VAL A 293 -1.75 -11.54 29.95
N ASP A 294 -2.92 -12.03 30.34
CA ASP A 294 -4.02 -12.29 29.41
C ASP A 294 -5.03 -11.13 29.45
N VAL A 295 -5.66 -10.88 28.31
CA VAL A 295 -6.56 -9.74 28.11
C VAL A 295 -7.91 -10.19 27.53
N GLU A 296 -8.96 -9.44 27.83
CA GLU A 296 -10.30 -9.64 27.27
C GLU A 296 -10.75 -8.36 26.57
N ILE A 297 -11.27 -8.48 25.34
CA ILE A 297 -11.92 -7.39 24.62
C ILE A 297 -13.40 -7.68 24.35
N ILE A 298 -14.18 -6.61 24.22
CA ILE A 298 -15.61 -6.66 23.93
C ILE A 298 -15.85 -5.99 22.57
N LEU A 299 -16.23 -6.79 21.57
CA LEU A 299 -16.39 -6.28 20.20
C LEU A 299 -17.45 -5.17 20.10
N ASP A 300 -18.51 -5.29 20.90
CA ASP A 300 -19.61 -4.32 20.95
C ASP A 300 -19.21 -2.92 21.43
N ASP A 301 -18.07 -2.80 22.11
CA ASP A 301 -17.61 -1.56 22.73
C ASP A 301 -16.47 -0.92 21.90
N LEU A 302 -16.02 -1.57 20.81
CA LEU A 302 -15.01 -1.02 19.90
C LEU A 302 -15.52 0.26 19.20
N PRO A 303 -14.77 1.38 19.23
CA PRO A 303 -15.10 2.55 18.42
C PRO A 303 -14.79 2.21 16.95
N LEU A 304 -15.76 2.44 16.06
CA LEU A 304 -15.64 2.13 14.62
C LEU A 304 -15.95 3.37 13.81
N LEU A 305 -15.30 3.51 12.65
CA LEU A 305 -15.70 4.52 11.67
C LEU A 305 -17.10 4.22 11.11
N PRO A 306 -17.78 5.23 10.53
CA PRO A 306 -19.02 5.02 9.81
C PRO A 306 -18.90 3.88 8.78
N ASP A 307 -20.00 3.16 8.57
CA ASP A 307 -20.14 2.05 7.60
C ASP A 307 -19.20 0.84 7.74
N VAL A 308 -18.19 0.84 8.63
CA VAL A 308 -17.24 -0.28 8.78
C VAL A 308 -17.94 -1.60 9.12
N LEU A 309 -18.90 -1.55 10.05
CA LEU A 309 -19.64 -2.74 10.45
C LEU A 309 -20.49 -3.30 9.30
N GLN A 310 -21.03 -2.43 8.44
CA GLN A 310 -21.73 -2.84 7.23
C GLN A 310 -20.75 -3.40 6.18
N CYS A 311 -19.60 -2.76 5.97
CA CYS A 311 -18.58 -3.27 5.05
C CYS A 311 -18.14 -4.68 5.45
N ALA A 312 -17.95 -4.92 6.75
CA ALA A 312 -17.65 -6.25 7.27
C ALA A 312 -18.79 -7.25 7.00
N ALA A 313 -20.05 -6.86 7.21
CA ALA A 313 -21.22 -7.70 6.89
C ALA A 313 -21.33 -8.02 5.40
N ASP A 314 -21.00 -7.05 4.53
CA ASP A 314 -21.00 -7.18 3.08
C ASP A 314 -19.76 -7.95 2.54
N GLY A 315 -18.82 -8.34 3.41
CA GLY A 315 -17.57 -9.00 3.04
C GLY A 315 -16.54 -8.10 2.32
N ILE A 316 -16.66 -6.78 2.45
CA ILE A 316 -15.71 -5.80 1.92
C ILE A 316 -14.52 -5.70 2.87
N LEU A 317 -13.56 -6.60 2.70
CA LEU A 317 -12.41 -6.73 3.59
C LEU A 317 -11.10 -6.66 2.78
N PRO A 318 -10.12 -5.80 3.15
CA PRO A 318 -8.82 -5.79 2.49
C PRO A 318 -8.03 -7.06 2.80
N GLY A 319 -7.20 -7.51 1.86
CA GLY A 319 -6.36 -8.70 2.06
C GLY A 319 -5.31 -8.58 3.19
N GLY A 320 -5.08 -7.37 3.73
CA GLY A 320 -4.24 -7.16 4.92
C GLY A 320 -4.81 -7.82 6.18
N ILE A 321 -6.15 -7.94 6.28
CA ILE A 321 -6.83 -8.61 7.38
C ILE A 321 -6.39 -10.07 7.49
N GLU A 322 -6.36 -10.80 6.38
CA GLU A 322 -5.97 -12.21 6.37
C GLU A 322 -4.52 -12.39 6.85
N ARG A 323 -3.59 -11.55 6.35
CA ARG A 323 -2.18 -11.60 6.77
C ARG A 323 -1.99 -11.32 8.26
N ASN A 324 -2.70 -10.32 8.78
CA ASN A 324 -2.67 -9.98 10.20
C ASN A 324 -3.28 -11.09 11.04
N ARG A 325 -4.38 -11.70 10.56
CA ARG A 325 -5.01 -12.86 11.19
C ARG A 325 -4.07 -14.06 11.26
N GLU A 326 -3.41 -14.44 10.18
CA GLU A 326 -2.46 -15.55 10.15
C GLU A 326 -1.34 -15.36 11.20
N SER A 327 -0.84 -14.14 11.33
CA SER A 327 0.23 -13.80 12.28
C SER A 327 -0.24 -13.80 13.75
N SER A 328 -1.52 -13.46 13.98
CA SER A 328 -2.05 -13.24 15.32
C SER A 328 -2.99 -14.32 15.87
N ALA A 329 -3.53 -15.19 15.01
CA ALA A 329 -4.52 -16.21 15.39
C ALA A 329 -4.03 -17.14 16.51
N GLN A 330 -2.72 -17.39 16.59
CA GLN A 330 -2.12 -18.27 17.61
C GLN A 330 -2.36 -17.82 19.06
N PHE A 331 -2.67 -16.55 19.30
CA PHE A 331 -2.92 -16.01 20.64
C PHE A 331 -4.35 -15.48 20.84
N VAL A 332 -5.20 -15.55 19.83
CA VAL A 332 -6.61 -15.15 19.93
C VAL A 332 -7.45 -16.36 20.37
N ALA A 333 -8.24 -16.20 21.42
CA ALA A 333 -9.14 -17.22 21.94
C ALA A 333 -10.58 -16.69 21.96
N ASN A 334 -11.48 -17.34 21.23
CA ASN A 334 -12.88 -16.94 21.22
C ASN A 334 -13.57 -17.37 22.53
N ALA A 335 -14.22 -16.43 23.20
CA ALA A 335 -15.08 -16.69 24.34
C ALA A 335 -16.55 -16.69 23.88
N GLY A 336 -17.02 -17.84 23.39
CA GLY A 336 -18.42 -18.05 22.99
C GLY A 336 -18.66 -17.85 21.50
N ASP A 337 -19.90 -17.43 21.16
CA ASP A 337 -20.33 -17.19 19.78
C ASP A 337 -19.97 -15.76 19.38
N VAL A 338 -18.98 -15.63 18.49
CA VAL A 338 -18.44 -14.34 18.05
C VAL A 338 -18.66 -14.25 16.53
N PRO A 339 -19.40 -13.23 16.03
CA PRO A 339 -19.59 -13.05 14.60
C PRO A 339 -18.25 -12.87 13.89
N ALA A 340 -17.92 -13.79 12.97
CA ALA A 340 -16.62 -13.80 12.28
C ALA A 340 -16.31 -12.44 11.63
N ALA A 341 -17.27 -11.85 10.91
CA ALA A 341 -17.12 -10.55 10.27
C ALA A 341 -16.75 -9.41 11.26
N MET A 342 -17.27 -9.44 12.48
CA MET A 342 -16.96 -8.43 13.49
C MET A 342 -15.55 -8.62 14.07
N LEU A 343 -15.11 -9.89 14.19
CA LEU A 343 -13.75 -10.22 14.58
C LEU A 343 -12.73 -9.78 13.50
N GLU A 344 -13.06 -9.89 12.21
CA GLU A 344 -12.18 -9.46 11.11
C GLU A 344 -11.75 -7.99 11.21
N ILE A 345 -12.63 -7.12 11.72
CA ILE A 345 -12.32 -5.69 11.93
C ILE A 345 -11.11 -5.50 12.86
N CYS A 346 -10.90 -6.42 13.80
CA CYS A 346 -9.78 -6.32 14.74
C CYS A 346 -8.42 -6.63 14.11
N PHE A 347 -8.39 -7.24 12.94
CA PHE A 347 -7.18 -7.49 12.16
C PHE A 347 -6.95 -6.43 11.06
N ASP A 348 -7.88 -5.48 10.89
CA ASP A 348 -7.75 -4.41 9.91
C ASP A 348 -6.56 -3.51 10.21
N ALA A 349 -5.80 -3.14 9.18
CA ALA A 349 -4.63 -2.27 9.32
C ALA A 349 -5.09 -0.82 9.55
N GLN A 350 -4.58 -0.19 10.61
CA GLN A 350 -4.95 1.18 10.98
C GLN A 350 -3.82 2.14 10.61
N THR A 351 -3.88 2.82 9.46
CA THR A 351 -2.85 3.84 9.16
C THR A 351 -3.03 5.01 10.13
N SER A 352 -1.98 5.43 10.86
CA SER A 352 -2.06 6.51 11.86
C SER A 352 -3.20 6.33 12.86
N GLY A 353 -3.33 5.13 13.44
CA GLY A 353 -4.39 4.82 14.41
C GLY A 353 -4.21 5.50 15.77
N GLY A 354 -5.02 5.09 16.73
CA GLY A 354 -5.03 5.64 18.08
C GLY A 354 -4.07 4.92 19.00
N LEU A 355 -3.90 5.47 20.20
CA LEU A 355 -3.23 4.76 21.29
C LEU A 355 -4.17 3.70 21.86
N LEU A 356 -3.62 2.54 22.15
CA LEU A 356 -4.21 1.51 23.01
C LEU A 356 -3.52 1.62 24.36
N VAL A 357 -4.28 1.97 25.39
CA VAL A 357 -3.76 2.30 26.73
C VAL A 357 -4.31 1.33 27.76
N ALA A 358 -3.43 0.73 28.57
CA ALA A 358 -3.76 -0.04 29.75
C ALA A 358 -3.56 0.83 31.00
N MET A 359 -4.61 1.05 31.78
CA MET A 359 -4.57 1.92 32.96
C MET A 359 -5.51 1.47 34.11
N PRO A 360 -5.26 1.92 35.35
CA PRO A 360 -6.11 1.62 36.49
C PRO A 360 -7.57 2.05 36.29
N GLU A 361 -8.51 1.23 36.72
CA GLU A 361 -9.95 1.47 36.55
C GLU A 361 -10.40 2.81 37.13
N GLU A 362 -9.85 3.21 38.28
CA GLU A 362 -10.15 4.46 38.96
C GLU A 362 -9.82 5.73 38.16
N ASN A 363 -8.91 5.64 37.18
CA ASN A 363 -8.45 6.78 36.39
C ASN A 363 -9.14 6.88 35.02
N VAL A 364 -9.85 5.83 34.59
CA VAL A 364 -10.44 5.72 33.25
C VAL A 364 -11.45 6.81 32.96
N GLU A 365 -12.36 7.10 33.90
CA GLU A 365 -13.42 8.10 33.70
C GLU A 365 -12.82 9.50 33.48
N ALA A 366 -11.80 9.87 34.26
CA ALA A 366 -11.11 11.15 34.12
C ALA A 366 -10.30 11.23 32.81
N PHE A 367 -9.64 10.12 32.44
CA PHE A 367 -8.93 10.02 31.16
C PHE A 367 -9.87 10.19 29.97
N LEU A 368 -10.99 9.46 29.94
CA LEU A 368 -11.99 9.57 28.88
C LEU A 368 -12.60 10.97 28.81
N ALA A 369 -12.96 11.57 29.96
CA ALA A 369 -13.48 12.92 30.01
C ALA A 369 -12.51 13.94 29.36
N ARG A 370 -11.20 13.82 29.65
CA ARG A 370 -10.18 14.67 29.03
C ARG A 370 -10.09 14.50 27.51
N LEU A 371 -10.27 13.28 26.99
CA LEU A 371 -10.24 13.03 25.55
C LEU A 371 -11.53 13.51 24.86
N HIS A 372 -12.68 13.31 25.51
CA HIS A 372 -14.01 13.65 24.99
C HIS A 372 -14.26 15.15 24.82
N GLU A 373 -13.54 15.99 25.56
CA GLU A 373 -13.53 17.44 25.34
C GLU A 373 -13.14 17.85 23.91
N GLN A 374 -12.42 16.97 23.19
CA GLN A 374 -11.77 17.25 21.91
C GLN A 374 -12.28 16.34 20.78
N ASP A 375 -12.54 15.07 21.12
CA ASP A 375 -12.74 13.99 20.15
C ASP A 375 -14.22 13.63 19.90
N GLY A 376 -15.14 14.33 20.59
CA GLY A 376 -16.58 14.16 20.46
C GLY A 376 -17.15 12.89 21.11
N GLY A 377 -16.39 12.20 21.97
CA GLY A 377 -16.85 10.98 22.65
C GLY A 377 -16.35 9.68 22.01
N THR A 378 -15.26 9.72 21.23
CA THR A 378 -14.85 8.57 20.42
C THR A 378 -13.97 7.58 21.18
N ALA A 379 -13.07 8.07 22.05
CA ALA A 379 -12.28 7.18 22.90
C ALA A 379 -13.18 6.31 23.78
N ALA A 380 -12.88 5.02 23.87
CA ALA A 380 -13.74 4.05 24.56
C ALA A 380 -12.95 2.97 25.30
N VAL A 381 -13.52 2.48 26.40
CA VAL A 381 -13.04 1.25 27.03
C VAL A 381 -13.43 0.07 26.14
N VAL A 382 -12.42 -0.64 25.65
CA VAL A 382 -12.60 -1.78 24.72
C VAL A 382 -12.43 -3.13 25.40
N GLY A 383 -11.90 -3.15 26.63
CA GLY A 383 -11.56 -4.39 27.31
C GLY A 383 -10.94 -4.21 28.68
N ARG A 384 -10.35 -5.30 29.19
CA ARG A 384 -9.58 -5.32 30.44
C ARG A 384 -8.45 -6.34 30.41
N VAL A 385 -7.46 -6.15 31.26
CA VAL A 385 -6.46 -7.17 31.58
C VAL A 385 -7.06 -8.12 32.62
N VAL A 386 -7.13 -9.41 32.30
CA VAL A 386 -7.84 -10.41 33.10
C VAL A 386 -6.97 -10.90 34.27
N GLY A 387 -5.68 -11.11 34.02
CA GLY A 387 -4.76 -11.70 34.99
C GLY A 387 -3.40 -12.01 34.37
N PRO A 388 -2.44 -12.52 35.17
CA PRO A 388 -1.19 -13.05 34.65
C PRO A 388 -1.46 -14.18 33.63
N GLY A 389 -0.66 -14.25 32.57
CA GLY A 389 -0.92 -15.17 31.47
C GLY A 389 0.21 -15.23 30.44
N GLU A 390 -0.07 -15.90 29.32
CA GLU A 390 0.90 -16.11 28.22
C GLU A 390 0.69 -15.12 27.06
N GLY A 391 -0.15 -14.10 27.25
CA GLY A 391 -0.47 -13.12 26.22
C GLY A 391 -1.68 -13.50 25.36
N ARG A 392 -2.65 -14.21 25.94
CA ARG A 392 -3.87 -14.60 25.21
C ARG A 392 -4.86 -13.44 25.16
N VAL A 393 -5.51 -13.30 24.01
CA VAL A 393 -6.56 -12.30 23.77
C VAL A 393 -7.91 -13.00 23.70
N PHE A 394 -8.70 -12.88 24.76
CA PHE A 394 -10.07 -13.39 24.81
C PHE A 394 -11.02 -12.41 24.14
N VAL A 395 -11.80 -12.89 23.17
CA VAL A 395 -12.77 -12.06 22.46
C VAL A 395 -14.19 -12.42 22.88
N ARG A 396 -14.96 -11.41 23.30
CA ARG A 396 -16.36 -11.54 23.68
C ARG A 396 -17.27 -10.68 22.81
N HIS A 397 -18.43 -11.21 22.48
CA HIS A 397 -19.57 -10.47 21.92
C HIS A 397 -20.72 -10.51 22.93
N ALA A 398 -21.17 -9.34 23.36
CA ALA A 398 -22.23 -9.15 24.34
C ALA A 398 -23.62 -8.99 23.69
N GLY A 399 -23.69 -8.89 22.36
CA GLY A 399 -24.94 -8.73 21.62
C GLY A 399 -25.58 -7.34 21.75
N LYS A 400 -24.86 -6.34 22.27
CA LYS A 400 -25.31 -4.94 22.33
C LYS A 400 -25.30 -4.29 20.95
N ARG A 401 -24.37 -4.71 20.08
CA ARG A 401 -24.20 -4.20 18.72
C ARG A 401 -24.37 -5.36 17.73
N PRO A 402 -25.56 -5.49 17.09
CA PRO A 402 -25.78 -6.55 16.11
C PRO A 402 -25.01 -6.27 14.82
N LEU A 403 -24.54 -7.34 14.16
CA LEU A 403 -24.06 -7.24 12.79
C LEU A 403 -25.26 -6.93 11.88
N PRO A 404 -25.19 -5.92 11.00
CA PRO A 404 -26.28 -5.63 10.07
C PRO A 404 -26.43 -6.77 9.06
N GLU A 405 -27.60 -6.89 8.46
CA GLU A 405 -27.81 -7.79 7.33
C GLU A 405 -26.91 -7.38 6.15
N PRO A 406 -26.28 -8.34 5.46
CA PRO A 406 -25.54 -8.06 4.24
C PRO A 406 -26.44 -7.36 3.23
N ARG A 407 -25.99 -6.25 2.65
CA ARG A 407 -26.72 -5.61 1.56
C ARG A 407 -26.65 -6.53 0.35
N ASP A 408 -27.80 -6.76 -0.31
CA ASP A 408 -27.84 -7.52 -1.57
C ASP A 408 -26.74 -7.02 -2.51
N ALA A 409 -25.93 -7.94 -3.04
CA ALA A 409 -24.80 -7.66 -3.91
C ALA A 409 -25.28 -7.12 -5.27
N VAL A 410 -25.84 -5.90 -5.30
CA VAL A 410 -26.31 -5.20 -6.50
C VAL A 410 -25.95 -3.71 -6.37
N ARG A 411 -24.66 -3.43 -6.33
CA ARG A 411 -24.16 -2.35 -7.18
C ARG A 411 -23.13 -2.99 -8.10
N PRO A 412 -23.37 -3.09 -9.43
CA PRO A 412 -22.25 -3.40 -10.31
C PRO A 412 -21.16 -2.40 -9.98
N ALA A 413 -19.91 -2.87 -9.90
CA ALA A 413 -18.77 -1.96 -9.91
C ALA A 413 -19.05 -0.97 -11.04
N VAL A 414 -19.15 0.32 -10.71
CA VAL A 414 -19.25 1.34 -11.75
C VAL A 414 -18.06 1.07 -12.65
N GLU A 415 -18.28 0.81 -13.93
CA GLU A 415 -17.19 0.67 -14.89
C GLU A 415 -16.36 1.94 -14.82
N ARG A 416 -15.28 1.89 -14.05
CA ARG A 416 -14.37 3.02 -13.91
C ARG A 416 -13.62 3.12 -15.23
N PRO A 417 -13.56 4.31 -15.86
CA PRO A 417 -12.49 4.56 -16.81
C PRO A 417 -11.18 4.43 -16.03
N VAL A 418 -10.32 3.49 -16.47
CA VAL A 418 -8.97 3.33 -15.95
C VAL A 418 -8.16 4.57 -16.34
N SER A 419 -8.11 5.56 -15.46
CA SER A 419 -7.05 6.55 -15.37
C SER A 419 -6.40 6.32 -14.00
N VAL A 420 -5.17 5.86 -13.82
CA VAL A 420 -3.94 6.07 -14.59
C VAL A 420 -3.24 4.72 -14.71
N THR A 421 -3.17 4.14 -15.91
CA THR A 421 -2.02 3.31 -16.24
C THR A 421 -0.91 4.28 -16.64
N ALA A 422 0.30 4.05 -16.13
CA ALA A 422 1.49 4.45 -16.87
C ALA A 422 1.29 3.95 -18.31
N THR A 423 1.06 4.88 -19.24
CA THR A 423 0.82 4.54 -20.63
C THR A 423 2.15 4.08 -21.22
N ALA A 424 2.37 2.76 -21.19
CA ALA A 424 2.63 2.11 -22.47
C ALA A 424 1.39 2.37 -23.31
N GLN A 425 1.50 3.30 -24.28
CA GLN A 425 0.38 3.72 -25.11
C GLN A 425 -0.20 2.52 -25.87
N ALA A 426 -1.39 2.07 -25.46
CA ALA A 426 -2.34 1.49 -26.38
C ALA A 426 -3.09 2.65 -27.06
N MET A 427 -3.06 2.66 -28.40
CA MET A 427 -3.73 3.62 -29.26
C MET A 427 -5.26 3.62 -29.06
N PRO A 428 -5.99 4.70 -29.42
CA PRO A 428 -7.44 4.71 -29.33
C PRO A 428 -8.01 3.60 -30.22
N VAL A 429 -8.89 2.78 -29.64
CA VAL A 429 -9.82 1.95 -30.40
C VAL A 429 -10.80 2.91 -31.07
N ALA A 430 -10.49 3.29 -32.30
CA ALA A 430 -11.53 3.64 -33.24
C ALA A 430 -12.50 2.46 -33.29
N THR A 431 -13.81 2.75 -33.31
CA THR A 431 -14.82 1.75 -33.66
C THR A 431 -14.54 1.31 -35.09
N HIS A 432 -13.65 0.35 -35.24
CA HIS A 432 -13.35 -0.30 -36.48
C HIS A 432 -14.25 -1.53 -36.56
N GLY A 433 -15.24 -1.45 -37.45
CA GLY A 433 -15.70 -2.67 -38.09
C GLY A 433 -14.48 -3.36 -38.72
N ASP A 434 -14.41 -4.68 -38.55
CA ASP A 434 -13.49 -5.60 -39.24
C ASP A 434 -12.09 -5.05 -39.57
N GLU A 435 -11.29 -4.72 -38.55
CA GLU A 435 -9.86 -4.47 -38.77
C GLU A 435 -9.06 -5.79 -38.82
N PRO A 436 -8.24 -6.02 -39.87
CA PRO A 436 -7.51 -7.27 -40.05
C PRO A 436 -6.35 -7.40 -39.05
N ALA A 437 -6.21 -8.59 -38.43
CA ALA A 437 -5.09 -8.85 -37.52
C ALA A 437 -3.75 -8.68 -38.24
N CYS A 438 -2.73 -8.15 -37.55
CA CYS A 438 -1.37 -7.93 -38.07
C CYS A 438 -0.73 -9.19 -38.72
N CYS A 439 -1.17 -10.38 -38.29
CA CYS A 439 -0.73 -11.67 -38.83
C CYS A 439 -1.58 -12.21 -40.01
N SER A 440 -2.55 -11.42 -40.51
CA SER A 440 -3.43 -11.80 -41.61
C SER A 440 -2.79 -11.49 -42.96
N PRO A 441 -3.00 -12.33 -44.00
CA PRO A 441 -2.43 -12.09 -45.33
C PRO A 441 -3.05 -10.92 -46.10
N GLU A 442 -4.07 -10.22 -45.57
CA GLU A 442 -4.90 -9.24 -46.30
C GLU A 442 -5.09 -7.89 -45.56
N SER A 443 -4.04 -7.28 -45.00
CA SER A 443 -4.14 -5.89 -44.50
C SER A 443 -3.88 -4.86 -45.63
N PRO A 444 -4.84 -3.99 -46.01
CA PRO A 444 -4.65 -3.02 -47.08
C PRO A 444 -3.94 -1.74 -46.60
N VAL A 445 -3.08 -1.19 -47.46
CA VAL A 445 -2.24 0.00 -47.21
C VAL A 445 -3.01 1.28 -47.54
N ALA A 446 -3.11 2.22 -46.58
CA ALA A 446 -3.54 3.60 -46.83
C ALA A 446 -2.32 4.45 -47.26
N SER A 447 -2.41 5.07 -48.44
CA SER A 447 -1.34 5.87 -49.04
C SER A 447 -1.34 7.32 -48.53
N GLY A 448 -0.21 7.81 -48.02
CA GLY A 448 0.01 9.25 -47.82
C GLY A 448 1.41 9.64 -47.33
N GLY A 449 2.16 10.38 -48.17
CA GLY A 449 3.25 11.28 -47.77
C GLY A 449 4.69 10.79 -47.95
N ASP A 450 5.52 11.60 -48.61
CA ASP A 450 6.87 11.35 -49.18
C ASP A 450 8.03 10.94 -48.22
N ASP A 451 7.80 10.32 -47.07
CA ASP A 451 8.86 9.73 -46.18
C ASP A 451 8.94 8.18 -46.28
N ASP A 452 8.40 7.66 -47.38
CA ASP A 452 7.76 6.35 -47.44
C ASP A 452 8.70 5.22 -47.91
N ALA A 453 10.00 5.47 -48.13
CA ALA A 453 10.92 4.41 -48.58
C ALA A 453 11.49 3.57 -47.43
N GLY A 454 11.86 4.22 -46.32
CA GLY A 454 12.44 3.53 -45.15
C GLY A 454 11.39 2.74 -44.37
N VAL A 455 10.20 3.30 -44.20
CA VAL A 455 9.07 2.64 -43.51
C VAL A 455 8.59 1.42 -44.29
N ARG A 456 8.43 1.52 -45.62
CA ARG A 456 8.08 0.37 -46.48
C ARG A 456 9.14 -0.72 -46.48
N ALA A 457 10.43 -0.38 -46.40
CA ALA A 457 11.49 -1.38 -46.32
C ALA A 457 11.48 -2.15 -44.98
N ILE A 458 11.20 -1.47 -43.87
CA ILE A 458 11.06 -2.09 -42.55
C ILE A 458 9.82 -3.00 -42.51
N GLU A 459 8.70 -2.53 -43.06
CA GLU A 459 7.47 -3.31 -43.14
C GLU A 459 7.64 -4.58 -44.00
N GLN A 460 8.27 -4.46 -45.17
CA GLN A 460 8.60 -5.61 -46.02
C GLN A 460 9.52 -6.60 -45.31
N SER A 461 10.51 -6.11 -44.56
CA SER A 461 11.44 -6.95 -43.79
C SER A 461 10.72 -7.69 -42.65
N PHE A 462 9.80 -7.01 -41.96
CA PHE A 462 9.00 -7.61 -40.89
C PHE A 462 8.02 -8.66 -41.45
N GLN A 463 7.35 -8.38 -42.57
CA GLN A 463 6.48 -9.35 -43.24
C GLN A 463 7.26 -10.57 -43.75
N ALA A 464 8.48 -10.38 -44.29
CA ALA A 464 9.35 -11.46 -44.69
C ALA A 464 9.78 -12.33 -43.48
N PHE A 465 10.10 -11.71 -42.34
CA PHE A 465 10.38 -12.42 -41.09
C PHE A 465 9.18 -13.22 -40.61
N MET A 466 7.98 -12.65 -40.59
CA MET A 466 6.75 -13.33 -40.15
C MET A 466 6.40 -14.52 -41.05
N LYS A 467 6.59 -14.38 -42.37
CA LYS A 467 6.43 -15.49 -43.31
C LYS A 467 7.47 -16.59 -43.08
N ALA A 468 8.74 -16.22 -42.89
CA ALA A 468 9.82 -17.17 -42.64
C ALA A 468 9.63 -17.90 -41.29
N SER A 469 9.25 -17.20 -40.23
CA SER A 469 9.01 -17.78 -38.91
C SER A 469 7.85 -18.77 -38.92
N GLY A 470 6.78 -18.47 -39.68
CA GLY A 470 5.62 -19.35 -39.88
C GLY A 470 5.82 -20.51 -40.85
N THR A 471 6.91 -20.54 -41.62
CA THR A 471 7.19 -21.63 -42.57
C THR A 471 7.76 -22.85 -41.83
N PRO A 472 7.31 -24.10 -42.13
CA PRO A 472 7.86 -25.30 -41.47
C PRO A 472 9.37 -25.44 -41.65
N GLY A 473 10.06 -25.90 -40.61
CA GLY A 473 11.50 -26.10 -40.60
C GLY A 473 11.89 -27.18 -39.59
N ALA A 474 12.79 -26.88 -38.66
CA ALA A 474 13.11 -27.77 -37.54
C ALA A 474 11.90 -28.05 -36.63
N LEU A 475 10.94 -27.13 -36.57
CA LEU A 475 9.61 -27.34 -36.01
C LEU A 475 8.61 -27.41 -37.16
N ASP A 476 7.69 -28.38 -37.08
CA ASP A 476 6.61 -28.52 -38.05
C ASP A 476 5.56 -27.39 -37.94
N ALA A 477 4.64 -27.36 -38.90
CA ALA A 477 3.62 -26.32 -38.98
C ALA A 477 2.71 -26.31 -37.74
N ALA A 478 2.32 -27.50 -37.25
CA ALA A 478 1.39 -27.66 -36.14
C ALA A 478 2.03 -27.16 -34.84
N THR A 479 3.24 -27.61 -34.53
CA THR A 479 4.00 -27.17 -33.35
C THR A 479 4.16 -25.66 -33.30
N LYS A 480 4.52 -25.04 -34.43
CA LYS A 480 4.62 -23.57 -34.53
C LYS A 480 3.28 -22.87 -34.31
N GLN A 481 2.18 -23.48 -34.77
CA GLN A 481 0.84 -22.94 -34.58
C GLN A 481 0.39 -23.05 -33.11
N SER A 482 0.69 -24.15 -32.42
CA SER A 482 0.43 -24.30 -30.97
C SER A 482 1.19 -23.25 -30.15
N ILE A 483 2.47 -23.02 -30.48
CA ILE A 483 3.28 -21.97 -29.86
C ILE A 483 2.65 -20.59 -30.11
N ALA A 484 2.20 -20.32 -31.34
CA ALA A 484 1.57 -19.05 -31.67
C ALA A 484 0.25 -18.82 -30.90
N ILE A 485 -0.56 -19.87 -30.68
CA ILE A 485 -1.75 -19.80 -29.80
C ILE A 485 -1.33 -19.47 -28.37
N ALA A 486 -0.37 -20.22 -27.81
CA ALA A 486 0.10 -20.01 -26.45
C ALA A 486 0.64 -18.59 -26.23
N LEU A 487 1.47 -18.09 -27.14
CA LEU A 487 2.01 -16.73 -27.08
C LEU A 487 0.92 -15.67 -27.23
N SER A 488 -0.06 -15.89 -28.11
CA SER A 488 -1.19 -14.95 -28.30
C SER A 488 -2.07 -14.87 -27.05
N VAL A 489 -2.31 -16.01 -26.38
CA VAL A 489 -3.07 -16.08 -25.13
C VAL A 489 -2.29 -15.44 -23.98
N LEU A 490 -0.99 -15.73 -23.85
CA LEU A 490 -0.14 -15.15 -22.80
C LEU A 490 0.00 -13.63 -22.94
N ALA A 491 0.13 -13.14 -24.18
CA ALA A 491 0.18 -11.71 -24.50
C ALA A 491 -1.19 -11.02 -24.40
N LYS A 492 -2.28 -11.79 -24.20
CA LYS A 492 -3.67 -11.31 -24.11
C LYS A 492 -4.09 -10.46 -25.33
N CYS A 493 -3.61 -10.81 -26.52
CA CYS A 493 -3.93 -10.14 -27.78
C CYS A 493 -5.13 -10.82 -28.45
N GLU A 494 -6.34 -10.28 -28.28
CA GLU A 494 -7.57 -10.86 -28.83
C GLU A 494 -7.54 -11.04 -30.38
N PRO A 495 -7.14 -10.04 -31.20
CA PRO A 495 -7.05 -10.22 -32.65
C PRO A 495 -6.08 -11.33 -33.07
N CYS A 496 -4.96 -11.45 -32.34
CA CYS A 496 -3.95 -12.49 -32.57
C CYS A 496 -4.54 -13.87 -32.25
N VAL A 497 -5.19 -14.01 -31.09
CA VAL A 497 -5.84 -15.27 -30.70
C VAL A 497 -6.88 -15.66 -31.74
N LYS A 498 -7.77 -14.76 -32.16
CA LYS A 498 -8.78 -15.05 -33.19
C LYS A 498 -8.16 -15.50 -34.51
N ALA A 499 -7.11 -14.81 -34.99
CA ALA A 499 -6.41 -15.19 -36.21
C ALA A 499 -5.74 -16.56 -36.11
N HIS A 500 -5.06 -16.85 -35.00
CA HIS A 500 -4.38 -18.13 -34.79
C HIS A 500 -5.35 -19.28 -34.52
N LEU A 501 -6.50 -19.04 -33.87
CA LEU A 501 -7.56 -20.04 -33.73
C LEU A 501 -8.20 -20.36 -35.07
N LYS A 502 -8.49 -19.36 -35.92
CA LYS A 502 -9.00 -19.57 -37.28
C LYS A 502 -8.04 -20.41 -38.11
N LYS A 503 -6.74 -20.10 -38.05
CA LYS A 503 -5.71 -20.86 -38.77
C LYS A 503 -5.53 -22.27 -38.20
N ALA A 504 -5.56 -22.45 -36.88
CA ALA A 504 -5.46 -23.78 -36.25
C ALA A 504 -6.65 -24.68 -36.63
N ARG A 505 -7.87 -24.14 -36.62
CA ARG A 505 -9.07 -24.84 -37.10
C ARG A 505 -8.93 -25.24 -38.58
N ALA A 506 -8.40 -24.36 -39.43
CA ALA A 506 -8.13 -24.69 -40.84
C ALA A 506 -7.02 -25.74 -41.03
N MET A 507 -6.10 -25.86 -40.06
CA MET A 507 -5.05 -26.88 -40.01
C MET A 507 -5.53 -28.20 -39.38
N GLY A 508 -6.77 -28.28 -38.93
CA GLY A 508 -7.37 -29.50 -38.37
C GLY A 508 -7.13 -29.73 -36.88
N PHE A 509 -6.74 -28.70 -36.13
CA PHE A 509 -6.58 -28.81 -34.67
C PHE A 509 -7.89 -29.18 -33.99
N SER A 510 -7.83 -30.15 -33.08
CA SER A 510 -8.90 -30.44 -32.13
C SER A 510 -9.03 -29.32 -31.09
N GLN A 511 -10.18 -29.25 -30.43
CA GLN A 511 -10.40 -28.32 -29.33
C GLN A 511 -9.49 -28.63 -28.14
N GLU A 512 -9.13 -29.91 -27.93
CA GLU A 512 -8.21 -30.35 -26.87
C GLU A 512 -6.79 -29.81 -27.12
N GLU A 513 -6.27 -29.92 -28.35
CA GLU A 513 -4.95 -29.37 -28.70
C GLU A 513 -4.89 -27.83 -28.54
N ILE A 514 -5.99 -27.14 -28.84
CA ILE A 514 -6.12 -25.69 -28.63
C ILE A 514 -6.14 -25.36 -27.14
N ASP A 515 -6.92 -26.10 -26.34
CA ASP A 515 -7.01 -25.88 -24.90
C ASP A 515 -5.67 -26.19 -24.21
N GLU A 516 -4.94 -27.25 -24.60
CA GLU A 516 -3.62 -27.55 -24.06
C GLU A 516 -2.59 -26.45 -24.38
N ALA A 517 -2.59 -25.92 -25.61
CA ALA A 517 -1.75 -24.79 -25.97
C ALA A 517 -2.08 -23.54 -25.13
N ALA A 518 -3.36 -23.29 -24.86
CA ALA A 518 -3.80 -22.20 -23.99
C ALA A 518 -3.45 -22.46 -22.50
N TRP A 519 -3.50 -23.71 -22.03
CA TRP A 519 -3.11 -24.07 -20.66
C TRP A 519 -1.62 -23.84 -20.42
N MET A 520 -0.78 -24.11 -21.41
CA MET A 520 0.64 -23.73 -21.35
C MET A 520 0.82 -22.21 -21.19
N ALA A 521 -0.04 -21.38 -21.74
CA ALA A 521 -0.02 -19.94 -21.47
C ALA A 521 -0.50 -19.62 -20.05
N ILE A 522 -1.57 -20.29 -19.59
CA ILE A 522 -2.17 -20.07 -18.27
C ILE A 522 -1.21 -20.46 -17.13
N SER A 523 -0.41 -21.51 -17.29
CA SER A 523 0.55 -21.93 -16.24
C SER A 523 1.62 -20.88 -15.94
N PHE A 524 1.96 -20.03 -16.90
CA PHE A 524 2.89 -18.91 -16.71
C PHE A 524 2.17 -17.58 -16.45
N GLY A 525 0.97 -17.42 -16.99
CA GLY A 525 0.21 -16.18 -16.95
C GLY A 525 -0.84 -16.08 -15.83
N GLY A 526 -1.01 -17.11 -15.01
CA GLY A 526 -1.85 -17.15 -13.82
C GLY A 526 -3.33 -16.87 -14.05
N SER A 527 -4.04 -16.49 -12.98
CA SER A 527 -5.49 -16.22 -13.00
C SER A 527 -5.92 -15.16 -14.03
N PRO A 528 -5.16 -14.09 -14.34
CA PRO A 528 -5.57 -13.12 -15.35
C PRO A 528 -5.62 -13.72 -16.76
N THR A 529 -4.69 -14.61 -17.09
CA THR A 529 -4.63 -15.27 -18.41
C THR A 529 -5.71 -16.33 -18.54
N MET A 530 -6.03 -17.02 -17.44
CA MET A 530 -7.19 -17.92 -17.39
C MET A 530 -8.51 -17.19 -17.62
N MET A 531 -8.70 -16.01 -17.01
CA MET A 531 -9.92 -15.21 -17.21
C MET A 531 -10.06 -14.73 -18.64
N PHE A 532 -8.98 -14.23 -19.23
CA PHE A 532 -8.94 -13.82 -20.64
C PHE A 532 -9.31 -14.98 -21.59
N TRP A 533 -8.72 -16.17 -21.40
CA TRP A 533 -9.07 -17.35 -22.20
C TRP A 533 -10.53 -17.77 -22.01
N LYS A 534 -11.05 -17.73 -20.77
CA LYS A 534 -12.46 -18.04 -20.48
C LYS A 534 -13.42 -17.05 -21.14
N GLN A 535 -13.05 -15.77 -21.20
CA GLN A 535 -13.86 -14.76 -21.88
C GLN A 535 -13.94 -15.03 -23.38
N LEU A 536 -12.80 -15.23 -24.04
CA LEU A 536 -12.77 -15.53 -25.48
C LEU A 536 -13.52 -16.81 -25.84
N ARG A 537 -13.47 -17.84 -24.98
CA ARG A 537 -14.24 -19.07 -25.17
C ARG A 537 -15.76 -18.89 -25.08
N ARG A 538 -16.24 -17.84 -24.41
CA ARG A 538 -17.69 -17.53 -24.32
C ARG A 538 -18.20 -16.81 -25.55
N GLU A 539 -17.32 -16.16 -26.30
CA GLU A 539 -17.66 -15.31 -27.44
C GLU A 539 -17.66 -16.06 -28.79
N GLY A 540 -17.15 -17.30 -28.84
CA GLY A 540 -17.26 -18.25 -29.97
C GLY A 540 -16.01 -18.44 -30.83
#